data_AF-A0A9E1M7K6-F1
#
_entry.id   AF-A0A9E1M7K6-F1
#
_cell.length_a   1.000
_cell.length_b   1.000
_cell.length_c   1.000
_cell.angle_alpha   90.00
_cell.angle_beta   90.00
_cell.angle_gamma   90.00
#
_symmetry.space_group_name_H-M   'P 1'
#
loop_
_entity.id
_entity.type
_entity.pdbx_description
1 polymer ?
#
loop_
_entity_poly.entity_id
_entity_poly.type
_entity_poly.pdbx_seq_one_letter_code
_entity_poly.pdbx_strand_id
1 'polypeptide(L)'
;MSNFNNNAYQSLVADLIGDTFYKDTSVSGRISFVRKYAEVVIRKILDINPNKAVTLGAKNIQNRIKNLPNHEFIEAAVETVRGKGNQSTHTQYLEGFDSEDFDNVVDGLFDMLSYLLISYFEKYEFGSRNDVLYSFSMLPPIIRYKVLSFLYKKYPDNISVIDKLVLATVKAFSVDEATEWVEREKNALIKMGTVTEKAFNEIAEKEGIEFAELIRNNSPANMYILCKMKISQVGDMVNSRGVLYSDFESALPHYKSRGILTGDDLETTEFNDIMNFLYMGRKEKIREISNESNPYVILNFIS
;
A
#
# COMPACT_ATOMS: atom_id res chain seq x y z
N MET A 1 0.07 -21.83 -10.64
CA MET A 1 -1.18 -21.14 -10.28
C MET A 1 -1.34 -21.23 -8.77
N SER A 2 -1.66 -20.11 -8.11
CA SER A 2 -1.97 -20.08 -6.68
C SER A 2 -3.21 -20.94 -6.39
N ASN A 3 -3.20 -21.66 -5.28
CA ASN A 3 -4.34 -22.37 -4.72
C ASN A 3 -5.39 -21.42 -4.09
N PHE A 4 -5.03 -20.17 -3.81
CA PHE A 4 -5.94 -19.18 -3.22
C PHE A 4 -6.88 -18.59 -4.29
N ASN A 5 -8.19 -18.70 -4.06
CA ASN A 5 -9.21 -18.12 -4.93
C ASN A 5 -9.95 -17.01 -4.20
N ASN A 6 -9.76 -15.75 -4.61
CA ASN A 6 -10.41 -14.60 -3.99
C ASN A 6 -11.94 -14.76 -3.94
N ASN A 7 -12.57 -15.25 -5.03
CA ASN A 7 -14.03 -15.41 -5.09
C ASN A 7 -14.57 -16.37 -4.02
N ALA A 8 -13.80 -17.40 -3.64
CA ALA A 8 -14.21 -18.35 -2.60
C ALA A 8 -14.23 -17.72 -1.20
N TYR A 9 -13.46 -16.65 -0.99
CA TYR A 9 -13.37 -15.93 0.29
C TYR A 9 -14.16 -14.62 0.32
N GLN A 10 -14.75 -14.20 -0.80
CA GLN A 10 -15.47 -12.93 -0.94
C GLN A 10 -16.50 -12.70 0.16
N SER A 11 -17.43 -13.65 0.36
CA SER A 11 -18.49 -13.51 1.36
C SER A 11 -17.93 -13.43 2.79
N LEU A 12 -16.95 -14.29 3.11
CA LEU A 12 -16.31 -14.28 4.42
C LEU A 12 -15.60 -12.95 4.68
N VAL A 13 -14.83 -12.44 3.72
CA VAL A 13 -14.10 -11.18 3.89
C VAL A 13 -15.04 -9.98 3.95
N ALA A 14 -16.13 -9.98 3.17
CA ALA A 14 -17.16 -8.96 3.26
C ALA A 14 -17.82 -8.90 4.65
N ASP A 15 -18.13 -10.06 5.24
CA ASP A 15 -18.69 -10.14 6.59
C ASP A 15 -17.68 -9.65 7.64
N LEU A 16 -16.43 -10.10 7.56
CA LEU A 16 -15.38 -9.69 8.50
C LEU A 16 -15.12 -8.18 8.45
N ILE A 17 -15.01 -7.60 7.25
CA ILE A 17 -14.87 -6.14 7.07
C ILE A 17 -16.11 -5.43 7.60
N GLY A 18 -17.31 -5.95 7.30
CA GLY A 18 -18.57 -5.38 7.75
C GLY A 18 -18.68 -5.34 9.27
N ASP A 19 -18.39 -6.43 9.94
CA ASP A 19 -18.43 -6.55 11.41
C ASP A 19 -17.33 -5.73 12.09
N THR A 20 -16.20 -5.53 11.42
CA THR A 20 -15.06 -4.76 11.95
C THR A 20 -15.23 -3.26 11.79
N PHE A 21 -15.71 -2.80 10.63
CA PHE A 21 -15.63 -1.38 10.24
C PHE A 21 -16.98 -0.70 10.02
N TYR A 22 -18.06 -1.45 9.76
CA TYR A 22 -19.34 -0.86 9.33
C TYR A 22 -20.49 -1.07 10.31
N LYS A 23 -20.35 -1.97 11.29
CA LYS A 23 -21.36 -2.26 12.30
C LYS A 23 -20.93 -1.74 13.67
N ASP A 24 -21.92 -1.49 14.52
CA ASP A 24 -21.71 -1.17 15.93
C ASP A 24 -21.39 -2.46 16.71
N THR A 25 -20.10 -2.73 16.83
CA THR A 25 -19.54 -3.92 17.48
C THR A 25 -18.59 -3.47 18.60
N SER A 26 -18.55 -4.19 19.72
CA SER A 26 -17.57 -3.92 20.77
C SER A 26 -16.13 -3.95 20.23
N VAL A 27 -15.23 -3.18 20.85
CA VAL A 27 -13.81 -3.12 20.48
C VAL A 27 -13.18 -4.51 20.47
N SER A 28 -13.43 -5.32 21.49
CA SER A 28 -12.96 -6.72 21.57
C SER A 28 -13.48 -7.58 20.41
N GLY A 29 -14.76 -7.42 20.05
CA GLY A 29 -15.35 -8.09 18.89
C GLY A 29 -14.65 -7.70 17.60
N ARG A 30 -14.46 -6.40 17.37
CA ARG A 30 -13.75 -5.87 16.20
C ARG A 30 -12.32 -6.40 16.09
N ILE A 31 -11.57 -6.43 17.20
CA ILE A 31 -10.21 -7.02 17.27
C ILE A 31 -10.25 -8.51 16.88
N SER A 32 -11.22 -9.27 17.37
CA SER A 32 -11.38 -10.69 17.02
C SER A 32 -11.67 -10.91 15.53
N PHE A 33 -12.44 -10.02 14.90
CA PHE A 33 -12.71 -10.06 13.47
C PHE A 33 -11.49 -9.67 12.63
N VAL A 34 -10.70 -8.69 13.06
CA VAL A 34 -9.39 -8.38 12.43
C VAL A 34 -8.47 -9.59 12.46
N ARG A 35 -8.37 -10.28 13.60
CA ARG A 35 -7.58 -11.52 13.72
C ARG A 35 -8.04 -12.59 12.72
N LYS A 36 -9.35 -12.79 12.56
CA LYS A 36 -9.90 -13.75 11.60
C LYS A 36 -9.66 -13.31 10.15
N TYR A 37 -9.68 -12.00 9.86
CA TYR A 37 -9.30 -11.50 8.55
C TYR A 37 -7.81 -11.70 8.26
N ALA A 38 -6.94 -11.46 9.24
CA ALA A 38 -5.52 -11.73 9.16
C ALA A 38 -5.22 -13.22 8.87
N GLU A 39 -6.01 -14.16 9.40
CA GLU A 39 -5.91 -15.58 9.03
C GLU A 39 -6.17 -15.79 7.52
N VAL A 40 -7.14 -15.09 6.92
CA VAL A 40 -7.39 -15.12 5.46
C VAL A 40 -6.23 -14.51 4.68
N VAL A 41 -5.62 -13.42 5.17
CA VAL A 41 -4.43 -12.81 4.54
C VAL A 41 -3.24 -13.77 4.56
N ILE A 42 -2.94 -14.42 5.69
CA ILE A 42 -1.89 -15.45 5.78
C ILE A 42 -2.19 -16.63 4.87
N ARG A 43 -3.46 -16.96 4.72
CA ARG A 43 -3.92 -18.01 3.81
C ARG A 43 -3.55 -17.70 2.36
N LYS A 44 -3.68 -16.44 1.94
CA LYS A 44 -3.25 -15.96 0.62
C LYS A 44 -1.73 -15.93 0.50
N ILE A 45 -1.02 -15.32 1.46
CA ILE A 45 0.45 -15.20 1.45
C ILE A 45 1.12 -16.58 1.37
N LEU A 46 0.65 -17.53 2.16
CA LEU A 46 1.19 -18.89 2.20
C LEU A 46 0.52 -19.86 1.23
N ASP A 47 -0.38 -19.39 0.36
CA ASP A 47 -1.09 -20.22 -0.62
C ASP A 47 -1.67 -21.52 -0.03
N ILE A 48 -2.40 -21.41 1.08
CA ILE A 48 -2.86 -22.58 1.84
C ILE A 48 -4.10 -23.20 1.17
N ASN A 49 -4.15 -24.52 1.03
CA ASN A 49 -5.33 -25.23 0.51
C ASN A 49 -6.60 -24.91 1.34
N PRO A 50 -7.73 -24.46 0.73
CA PRO A 50 -9.02 -24.13 1.35
C PRO A 50 -9.55 -25.06 2.44
N ASN A 51 -9.26 -26.35 2.36
CA ASN A 51 -9.76 -27.36 3.29
C ASN A 51 -8.93 -27.49 4.57
N LYS A 52 -7.81 -26.76 4.69
CA LYS A 52 -6.95 -26.77 5.89
C LYS A 52 -7.33 -25.65 6.86
N ALA A 53 -7.36 -25.98 8.15
CA ALA A 53 -7.47 -24.96 9.19
C ALA A 53 -6.22 -24.05 9.20
N VAL A 54 -6.41 -22.78 9.51
CA VAL A 54 -5.34 -21.79 9.69
C VAL A 54 -5.55 -21.14 11.05
N THR A 55 -4.46 -21.00 11.80
CA THR A 55 -4.45 -20.24 13.05
C THR A 55 -3.10 -19.55 13.13
N LEU A 56 -3.11 -18.24 13.42
CA LEU A 56 -1.88 -17.43 13.39
C LEU A 56 -0.78 -18.00 14.30
N GLY A 57 -1.14 -18.55 15.47
CA GLY A 57 -0.17 -19.12 16.43
C GLY A 57 0.29 -20.55 16.17
N ALA A 58 -0.21 -21.22 15.12
CA ALA A 58 0.13 -22.63 14.88
C ALA A 58 1.59 -22.77 14.41
N LYS A 59 2.37 -23.68 15.02
CA LYS A 59 3.81 -23.85 14.73
C LYS A 59 4.11 -24.07 13.24
N ASN A 60 3.27 -24.83 12.55
CA ASN A 60 3.41 -25.08 11.11
C ASN A 60 3.18 -23.81 10.27
N ILE A 61 2.30 -22.89 10.71
CA ILE A 61 2.07 -21.60 10.04
C ILE A 61 3.26 -20.68 10.31
N GLN A 62 3.67 -20.56 11.56
CA GLN A 62 4.82 -19.75 12.00
C GLN A 62 6.11 -20.15 11.28
N ASN A 63 6.41 -21.46 11.19
CA ASN A 63 7.58 -21.95 10.45
C ASN A 63 7.53 -21.61 8.96
N ARG A 64 6.33 -21.59 8.36
CA ARG A 64 6.19 -21.22 6.94
C ARG A 64 6.36 -19.72 6.73
N ILE A 65 5.89 -18.89 7.65
CA ILE A 65 6.13 -17.44 7.64
C ILE A 65 7.64 -17.18 7.69
N LYS A 66 8.37 -17.84 8.59
CA LYS A 66 9.84 -17.71 8.72
C LYS A 66 10.64 -18.09 7.47
N ASN A 67 10.04 -18.90 6.59
CA ASN A 67 10.67 -19.28 5.33
C ASN A 67 10.35 -18.31 4.18
N LEU A 68 9.55 -17.28 4.41
CA LEU A 68 9.25 -16.28 3.40
C LEU A 68 10.40 -15.26 3.24
N PRO A 69 10.59 -14.69 2.04
CA PRO A 69 11.43 -13.51 1.88
C PRO A 69 10.94 -12.37 2.76
N ASN A 70 11.87 -11.63 3.38
CA ASN A 70 11.55 -10.51 4.27
C ASN A 70 10.59 -10.89 5.41
N HIS A 71 10.71 -12.13 5.94
CA HIS A 71 9.76 -12.67 6.93
C HIS A 71 9.64 -11.81 8.19
N GLU A 72 10.70 -11.11 8.61
CA GLU A 72 10.69 -10.27 9.82
C GLU A 72 9.57 -9.23 9.79
N PHE A 73 9.28 -8.65 8.61
CA PHE A 73 8.20 -7.67 8.43
C PHE A 73 6.82 -8.30 8.68
N ILE A 74 6.56 -9.46 8.07
CA ILE A 74 5.26 -10.14 8.21
C ILE A 74 5.13 -10.86 9.57
N GLU A 75 6.22 -11.37 10.14
CA GLU A 75 6.24 -12.01 11.46
C GLU A 75 5.87 -11.02 12.55
N ALA A 76 6.46 -9.82 12.55
CA ALA A 76 6.11 -8.76 13.50
C ALA A 76 4.62 -8.38 13.39
N ALA A 77 4.11 -8.19 12.18
CA ALA A 77 2.71 -7.86 11.93
C ALA A 77 1.74 -8.95 12.42
N VAL A 78 2.08 -10.22 12.16
CA VAL A 78 1.30 -11.37 12.63
C VAL A 78 1.30 -11.45 14.15
N GLU A 79 2.42 -11.20 14.81
CA GLU A 79 2.51 -11.23 16.27
C GLU A 79 1.70 -10.12 16.93
N THR A 80 1.70 -8.90 16.37
CA THR A 80 0.83 -7.80 16.82
C THR A 80 -0.65 -8.20 16.78
N VAL A 81 -1.12 -8.70 15.63
CA VAL A 81 -2.52 -9.11 15.47
C VAL A 81 -2.87 -10.32 16.33
N ARG A 82 -1.95 -11.30 16.42
CA ARG A 82 -2.15 -12.53 17.21
C ARG A 82 -2.21 -12.22 18.71
N GLY A 83 -1.33 -11.37 19.23
CA GLY A 83 -1.23 -11.04 20.64
C GLY A 83 -2.54 -10.48 21.18
N LYS A 84 -2.95 -9.33 20.66
CA LYS A 84 -4.20 -8.66 21.04
C LYS A 84 -5.44 -9.46 20.63
N GLY A 85 -5.39 -10.10 19.45
CA GLY A 85 -6.46 -10.99 18.99
C GLY A 85 -6.74 -12.14 19.95
N ASN A 86 -5.71 -12.82 20.47
CA ASN A 86 -5.90 -13.87 21.46
C ASN A 86 -6.49 -13.30 22.76
N GLN A 87 -5.96 -12.18 23.27
CA GLN A 87 -6.49 -11.53 24.47
C GLN A 87 -7.99 -11.19 24.34
N SER A 88 -8.43 -10.73 23.16
CA SER A 88 -9.83 -10.35 22.91
C SER A 88 -10.84 -11.50 22.94
N THR A 89 -10.37 -12.76 22.89
CA THR A 89 -11.23 -13.96 22.80
C THR A 89 -11.15 -14.85 24.04
N HIS A 90 -10.12 -14.69 24.88
CA HIS A 90 -9.92 -15.52 26.06
C HIS A 90 -10.55 -14.88 27.30
N THR A 91 -11.43 -15.63 27.97
CA THR A 91 -12.18 -15.19 29.17
C THR A 91 -11.32 -14.87 30.39
N GLN A 92 -10.03 -15.20 30.35
CA GLN A 92 -9.08 -14.86 31.42
C GLN A 92 -8.62 -13.39 31.36
N TYR A 93 -8.81 -12.71 30.22
CA TYR A 93 -8.52 -11.29 30.09
C TYR A 93 -9.75 -10.50 30.53
N LEU A 94 -9.65 -9.86 31.68
CA LEU A 94 -10.76 -9.13 32.32
C LEU A 94 -10.70 -7.63 32.06
N GLU A 95 -9.57 -7.14 31.57
CA GLU A 95 -9.40 -5.74 31.18
C GLU A 95 -10.14 -5.48 29.85
N GLY A 96 -10.65 -4.25 29.70
CA GLY A 96 -11.27 -3.80 28.45
C GLY A 96 -10.22 -3.51 27.37
N PHE A 97 -10.69 -3.31 26.15
CA PHE A 97 -9.86 -2.81 25.05
C PHE A 97 -10.31 -1.40 24.69
N ASP A 98 -9.36 -0.54 24.37
CA ASP A 98 -9.61 0.83 23.92
C ASP A 98 -9.40 1.00 22.40
N SER A 99 -9.53 2.24 21.92
CA SER A 99 -9.34 2.54 20.50
C SER A 99 -7.88 2.34 20.05
N GLU A 100 -6.90 2.60 20.91
CA GLU A 100 -5.49 2.47 20.57
C GLU A 100 -5.12 0.99 20.35
N ASP A 101 -5.67 0.09 21.18
CA ASP A 101 -5.56 -1.35 20.99
C ASP A 101 -6.10 -1.79 19.63
N PHE A 102 -7.25 -1.25 19.24
CA PHE A 102 -7.86 -1.56 17.95
C PHE A 102 -7.02 -1.02 16.79
N ASP A 103 -6.57 0.23 16.87
CA ASP A 103 -5.77 0.88 15.83
C ASP A 103 -4.43 0.15 15.63
N ASN A 104 -3.78 -0.28 16.70
CA ASN A 104 -2.55 -1.10 16.63
C ASN A 104 -2.77 -2.43 15.91
N VAL A 105 -3.92 -3.09 16.15
CA VAL A 105 -4.27 -4.35 15.48
C VAL A 105 -4.61 -4.14 14.01
N VAL A 106 -5.28 -3.04 13.68
CA VAL A 106 -5.55 -2.66 12.28
C VAL A 106 -4.25 -2.30 11.56
N ASP A 107 -3.33 -1.61 12.21
CA ASP A 107 -2.02 -1.27 11.64
C ASP A 107 -1.21 -2.54 11.32
N GLY A 108 -1.21 -3.52 12.24
CA GLY A 108 -0.64 -4.84 11.99
C GLY A 108 -1.31 -5.56 10.81
N LEU A 109 -2.64 -5.50 10.68
CA LEU A 109 -3.33 -6.02 9.49
C LEU A 109 -2.89 -5.29 8.21
N PHE A 110 -2.72 -3.97 8.24
CA PHE A 110 -2.25 -3.18 7.10
C PHE A 110 -0.82 -3.52 6.70
N ASP A 111 0.06 -3.85 7.64
CA ASP A 111 1.37 -4.42 7.33
C ASP A 111 1.24 -5.76 6.61
N MET A 112 0.37 -6.65 7.10
CA MET A 112 0.13 -7.94 6.44
C MET A 112 -0.41 -7.79 5.02
N LEU A 113 -1.32 -6.84 4.78
CA LEU A 113 -1.82 -6.53 3.43
C LEU A 113 -0.72 -5.91 2.54
N SER A 114 0.10 -5.01 3.11
CA SER A 114 1.22 -4.38 2.42
C SER A 114 2.28 -5.40 1.99
N TYR A 115 2.47 -6.47 2.78
CA TYR A 115 3.41 -7.54 2.46
C TYR A 115 3.12 -8.22 1.10
N LEU A 116 1.84 -8.33 0.70
CA LEU A 116 1.49 -8.88 -0.63
C LEU A 116 2.11 -8.04 -1.76
N LEU A 117 2.06 -6.71 -1.63
CA LEU A 117 2.63 -5.78 -2.60
C LEU A 117 4.15 -5.70 -2.48
N ILE A 118 4.72 -5.78 -1.27
CA ILE A 118 6.16 -5.89 -1.07
C ILE A 118 6.69 -7.13 -1.78
N SER A 119 6.07 -8.30 -1.57
CA SER A 119 6.46 -9.54 -2.24
C SER A 119 6.33 -9.45 -3.76
N TYR A 120 5.35 -8.69 -4.27
CA TYR A 120 5.23 -8.39 -5.70
C TYR A 120 6.41 -7.53 -6.19
N PHE A 121 6.73 -6.43 -5.51
CA PHE A 121 7.78 -5.51 -5.95
C PHE A 121 9.21 -6.03 -5.72
N GLU A 122 9.37 -7.04 -4.88
CA GLU A 122 10.60 -7.83 -4.76
C GLU A 122 10.85 -8.72 -5.98
N LYS A 123 9.77 -9.11 -6.69
CA LYS A 123 9.83 -9.89 -7.92
C LYS A 123 9.87 -9.00 -9.16
N TYR A 124 9.14 -7.88 -9.15
CA TYR A 124 9.03 -6.93 -10.24
C TYR A 124 9.49 -5.55 -9.77
N GLU A 125 10.62 -5.07 -10.29
CA GLU A 125 11.26 -3.84 -9.80
C GLU A 125 10.27 -2.66 -9.77
N PHE A 126 10.15 -2.00 -8.60
CA PHE A 126 9.29 -0.84 -8.46
C PHE A 126 9.73 0.29 -9.41
N GLY A 127 8.79 0.74 -10.25
CA GLY A 127 9.03 1.77 -11.25
C GLY A 127 9.43 1.27 -12.64
N SER A 128 9.52 -0.05 -12.83
CA SER A 128 9.72 -0.65 -14.15
C SER A 128 8.51 -0.48 -15.09
N ARG A 129 7.31 -0.28 -14.53
CA ARG A 129 6.04 -0.20 -15.27
C ARG A 129 5.13 0.93 -14.78
N ASN A 130 4.82 1.86 -15.68
CA ASN A 130 4.03 3.05 -15.37
C ASN A 130 2.54 2.75 -15.10
N ASP A 131 1.97 1.75 -15.76
CA ASP A 131 0.59 1.29 -15.54
C ASP A 131 0.43 0.66 -14.13
N VAL A 132 1.40 -0.15 -13.71
CA VAL A 132 1.48 -0.70 -12.34
C VAL A 132 1.58 0.43 -11.31
N LEU A 133 2.48 1.40 -11.50
CA LEU A 133 2.60 2.56 -10.60
C LEU A 133 1.31 3.37 -10.52
N TYR A 134 0.64 3.55 -11.66
CA TYR A 134 -0.62 4.27 -11.74
C TYR A 134 -1.71 3.55 -10.95
N SER A 135 -1.86 2.23 -11.13
CA SER A 135 -2.82 1.45 -10.36
C SER A 135 -2.47 1.37 -8.87
N PHE A 136 -1.20 1.16 -8.53
CA PHE A 136 -0.70 1.18 -7.15
C PHE A 136 -1.05 2.50 -6.45
N SER A 137 -1.01 3.63 -7.17
CA SER A 137 -1.40 4.93 -6.62
C SER A 137 -2.85 4.96 -6.11
N MET A 138 -3.73 4.11 -6.67
CA MET A 138 -5.13 3.99 -6.27
C MET A 138 -5.30 3.28 -4.93
N LEU A 139 -4.25 2.82 -4.25
CA LEU A 139 -4.36 2.31 -2.87
C LEU A 139 -4.46 3.44 -1.85
N PRO A 140 -5.04 3.18 -0.66
CA PRO A 140 -5.01 4.12 0.45
C PRO A 140 -3.58 4.61 0.74
N PRO A 141 -3.37 5.91 1.02
CA PRO A 141 -2.04 6.46 1.29
C PRO A 141 -1.21 5.67 2.30
N ILE A 142 -1.85 5.18 3.37
CA ILE A 142 -1.16 4.42 4.43
C ILE A 142 -0.58 3.09 3.93
N ILE A 143 -1.29 2.36 3.07
CA ILE A 143 -0.79 1.12 2.46
C ILE A 143 0.38 1.42 1.52
N ARG A 144 0.25 2.47 0.70
CA ARG A 144 1.32 2.91 -0.20
C ARG A 144 2.58 3.26 0.60
N TYR A 145 2.42 4.03 1.67
CA TYR A 145 3.52 4.41 2.55
C TYR A 145 4.22 3.20 3.15
N LYS A 146 3.48 2.22 3.70
CA LYS A 146 4.07 1.02 4.30
C LYS A 146 4.93 0.23 3.28
N VAL A 147 4.41 0.02 2.07
CA VAL A 147 5.15 -0.63 0.97
C VAL A 147 6.39 0.19 0.58
N LEU A 148 6.24 1.49 0.33
CA LEU A 148 7.32 2.35 -0.15
C LEU A 148 8.40 2.58 0.90
N SER A 149 8.03 2.67 2.18
CA SER A 149 8.96 2.79 3.31
C SER A 149 9.80 1.52 3.44
N PHE A 150 9.19 0.34 3.26
CA PHE A 150 9.91 -0.92 3.19
C PHE A 150 10.89 -0.94 2.01
N LEU A 151 10.41 -0.62 0.80
CA LEU A 151 11.23 -0.64 -0.42
C LEU A 151 12.38 0.37 -0.34
N TYR A 152 12.18 1.57 0.22
CA TYR A 152 13.23 2.57 0.37
C TYR A 152 14.36 2.09 1.27
N LYS A 153 14.04 1.42 2.38
CA LYS A 153 15.06 0.85 3.29
C LYS A 153 15.97 -0.15 2.57
N LYS A 154 15.44 -0.86 1.58
CA LYS A 154 16.18 -1.91 0.85
C LYS A 154 16.83 -1.41 -0.44
N TYR A 155 16.18 -0.48 -1.12
CA TYR A 155 16.59 0.09 -2.40
C TYR A 155 16.63 1.62 -2.30
N PRO A 156 17.53 2.19 -1.46
CA PRO A 156 17.54 3.62 -1.16
C PRO A 156 17.87 4.49 -2.38
N ASP A 157 18.50 3.91 -3.43
CA ASP A 157 18.86 4.62 -4.66
C ASP A 157 17.75 4.58 -5.73
N ASN A 158 16.62 3.90 -5.47
CA ASN A 158 15.52 3.83 -6.43
C ASN A 158 14.71 5.15 -6.40
N ILE A 159 14.93 5.99 -7.41
CA ILE A 159 14.28 7.30 -7.57
C ILE A 159 12.75 7.19 -7.60
N SER A 160 12.19 6.16 -8.25
CA SER A 160 10.74 5.95 -8.30
C SER A 160 10.15 5.66 -6.93
N VAL A 161 10.86 4.90 -6.08
CA VAL A 161 10.46 4.64 -4.70
C VAL A 161 10.47 5.93 -3.89
N ILE A 162 11.56 6.70 -3.94
CA ILE A 162 11.69 7.99 -3.23
C ILE A 162 10.56 8.95 -3.66
N ASP A 163 10.35 9.07 -4.96
CA ASP A 163 9.35 9.95 -5.55
C ASP A 163 7.94 9.64 -5.04
N LYS A 164 7.56 8.36 -5.04
CA LYS A 164 6.24 7.95 -4.58
C LYS A 164 6.15 7.96 -3.06
N LEU A 165 7.25 7.71 -2.34
CA LEU A 165 7.28 7.71 -0.87
C LEU A 165 6.94 9.09 -0.33
N VAL A 166 7.59 10.15 -0.82
CA VAL A 166 7.32 11.51 -0.33
C VAL A 166 5.85 11.90 -0.52
N LEU A 167 5.27 11.52 -1.66
CA LEU A 167 3.86 11.76 -1.98
C LEU A 167 2.91 10.92 -1.13
N ALA A 168 3.30 9.70 -0.76
CA ALA A 168 2.53 8.86 0.15
C ALA A 168 2.57 9.41 1.57
N THR A 169 3.75 9.86 2.05
CA THR A 169 3.93 10.44 3.38
C THR A 169 3.07 11.69 3.58
N VAL A 170 3.06 12.62 2.63
CA VAL A 170 2.19 13.83 2.69
C VAL A 170 0.71 13.45 2.83
N LYS A 171 0.27 12.44 2.07
CA LYS A 171 -1.15 12.05 2.01
C LYS A 171 -1.58 11.13 3.16
N ALA A 172 -0.65 10.41 3.77
CA ALA A 172 -0.92 9.48 4.86
C ALA A 172 -0.80 10.15 6.24
N PHE A 173 0.11 11.12 6.36
CA PHE A 173 0.41 11.77 7.63
C PHE A 173 0.27 13.29 7.52
N SER A 174 1.29 13.99 7.02
CA SER A 174 1.29 15.44 6.91
C SER A 174 2.43 15.96 6.03
N VAL A 175 2.35 17.25 5.70
CA VAL A 175 3.46 18.01 5.09
C VAL A 175 4.68 18.03 5.99
N ASP A 176 4.49 18.14 7.31
CA ASP A 176 5.57 18.22 8.29
C ASP A 176 6.35 16.90 8.35
N GLU A 177 5.65 15.77 8.47
CA GLU A 177 6.25 14.42 8.47
C GLU A 177 7.05 14.15 7.18
N ALA A 178 6.50 14.54 6.03
CA ALA A 178 7.21 14.42 4.76
C ALA A 178 8.45 15.33 4.72
N THR A 179 8.35 16.54 5.27
CA THR A 179 9.47 17.49 5.34
C THR A 179 10.57 16.97 6.25
N GLU A 180 10.23 16.47 7.44
CA GLU A 180 11.18 15.87 8.37
C GLU A 180 11.90 14.66 7.77
N TRP A 181 11.17 13.80 7.05
CA TRP A 181 11.77 12.69 6.33
C TRP A 181 12.78 13.18 5.28
N VAL A 182 12.43 14.17 4.45
CA VAL A 182 13.34 14.71 3.42
C VAL A 182 14.58 15.37 4.04
N GLU A 183 14.43 16.11 5.14
CA GLU A 183 15.57 16.74 5.81
C GLU A 183 16.50 15.71 6.46
N ARG A 184 15.96 14.61 7.00
CA ARG A 184 16.76 13.50 7.54
C ARG A 184 17.58 12.80 6.45
N GLU A 185 17.00 12.57 5.27
CA GLU A 185 17.64 11.87 4.15
C GLU A 185 18.47 12.79 3.23
N LYS A 186 18.52 14.09 3.52
CA LYS A 186 19.12 15.15 2.69
C LYS A 186 20.49 14.82 2.12
N ASN A 187 21.39 14.26 2.94
CA ASN A 187 22.76 13.96 2.54
C ASN A 187 22.85 12.91 1.42
N ALA A 188 21.89 11.97 1.38
CA ALA A 188 21.77 10.99 0.31
C ALA A 188 21.08 11.62 -0.90
N LEU A 189 19.95 12.30 -0.68
CA LEU A 189 19.11 12.85 -1.74
C LEU A 189 19.79 13.94 -2.59
N ILE A 190 20.71 14.73 -2.03
CA ILE A 190 21.45 15.76 -2.79
C ILE A 190 22.41 15.13 -3.82
N LYS A 191 22.88 13.90 -3.58
CA LYS A 191 23.81 13.19 -4.46
C LYS A 191 23.12 12.44 -5.60
N MET A 192 21.79 12.31 -5.53
CA MET A 192 20.99 11.58 -6.50
C MET A 192 20.41 12.55 -7.53
N GLY A 193 20.66 12.27 -8.82
CA GLY A 193 19.96 12.94 -9.92
C GLY A 193 18.46 12.60 -9.91
N THR A 194 17.67 13.36 -10.67
CA THR A 194 16.21 13.15 -10.79
C THR A 194 15.81 12.32 -12.01
N VAL A 195 16.72 12.17 -12.97
CA VAL A 195 16.56 11.38 -14.18
C VAL A 195 17.61 10.28 -14.17
N THR A 196 17.19 9.02 -14.27
CA THR A 196 18.12 7.90 -14.39
C THR A 196 18.72 7.85 -15.80
N GLU A 197 19.93 7.31 -15.95
CA GLU A 197 20.52 7.06 -17.27
C GLU A 197 19.64 6.14 -18.12
N LYS A 198 18.97 5.16 -17.48
CA LYS A 198 18.00 4.29 -18.16
C LYS A 198 16.83 5.10 -18.74
N ALA A 199 16.19 5.95 -17.94
CA ALA A 199 15.09 6.80 -18.40
C ALA A 199 15.55 7.77 -19.50
N PHE A 200 16.74 8.36 -19.34
CA PHE A 200 17.33 9.22 -20.36
C PHE A 200 17.50 8.48 -21.69
N ASN A 201 18.08 7.29 -21.67
CA ASN A 201 18.31 6.48 -22.87
C ASN A 201 16.99 6.04 -23.52
N GLU A 202 15.99 5.61 -22.73
CA GLU A 202 14.67 5.24 -23.25
C GLU A 202 13.94 6.42 -23.92
N ILE A 203 14.03 7.62 -23.35
CA ILE A 203 13.49 8.84 -23.97
C ILE A 203 14.28 9.18 -25.23
N ALA A 204 15.61 9.09 -25.19
CA ALA A 204 16.46 9.40 -26.34
C ALA A 204 16.17 8.46 -27.52
N GLU A 205 15.90 7.18 -27.26
CA GLU A 205 15.53 6.20 -28.28
C GLU A 205 14.13 6.45 -28.87
N LYS A 206 13.15 6.85 -28.05
CA LYS A 206 11.76 7.03 -28.48
C LYS A 206 11.47 8.40 -29.09
N GLU A 207 12.00 9.45 -28.48
CA GLU A 207 11.65 10.85 -28.73
C GLU A 207 12.86 11.69 -29.20
N GLY A 208 14.06 11.12 -29.21
CA GLY A 208 15.30 11.75 -29.66
C GLY A 208 16.16 12.34 -28.54
N ILE A 209 17.48 12.38 -28.77
CA ILE A 209 18.49 12.84 -27.79
C ILE A 209 18.22 14.29 -27.33
N GLU A 210 17.89 15.20 -28.24
CA GLU A 210 17.62 16.60 -27.91
C GLU A 210 16.46 16.75 -26.91
N PHE A 211 15.42 15.92 -27.05
CA PHE A 211 14.28 15.91 -26.15
C PHE A 211 14.64 15.31 -24.78
N ALA A 212 15.43 14.24 -24.75
CA ALA A 212 15.94 13.67 -23.50
C ALA A 212 16.83 14.67 -22.73
N GLU A 213 17.69 15.41 -23.44
CA GLU A 213 18.51 16.47 -22.85
C GLU A 213 17.65 17.64 -22.33
N LEU A 214 16.62 18.04 -23.07
CA LEU A 214 15.67 19.06 -22.62
C LEU A 214 15.00 18.65 -21.30
N ILE A 215 14.53 17.40 -21.18
CA ILE A 215 13.93 16.90 -19.94
C ILE A 215 14.95 16.92 -18.81
N ARG A 216 16.16 16.36 -19.02
CA ARG A 216 17.20 16.31 -18.00
C ARG A 216 17.60 17.71 -17.51
N ASN A 217 17.76 18.66 -18.43
CA ASN A 217 18.18 20.03 -18.12
C ASN A 217 17.10 20.84 -17.39
N ASN A 218 15.82 20.54 -17.63
CA ASN A 218 14.70 21.18 -16.92
C ASN A 218 14.29 20.45 -15.63
N SER A 219 14.85 19.27 -15.36
CA SER A 219 14.55 18.52 -14.14
C SER A 219 15.28 19.14 -12.95
N PRO A 220 14.73 19.04 -11.72
CA PRO A 220 15.43 19.54 -10.55
C PRO A 220 16.81 18.90 -10.40
N ALA A 221 17.78 19.67 -9.92
CA ALA A 221 19.18 19.24 -9.92
C ALA A 221 19.45 17.95 -9.12
N ASN A 222 18.62 17.66 -8.12
CA ASN A 222 18.71 16.45 -7.33
C ASN A 222 17.37 16.07 -6.69
N MET A 223 17.30 14.86 -6.13
CA MET A 223 16.10 14.33 -5.48
C MET A 223 15.66 15.15 -4.27
N TYR A 224 16.57 15.80 -3.55
CA TYR A 224 16.20 16.65 -2.42
C TYR A 224 15.34 17.83 -2.87
N ILE A 225 15.74 18.53 -3.93
CA ILE A 225 14.96 19.65 -4.50
C ILE A 225 13.63 19.14 -5.05
N LEU A 226 13.63 18.03 -5.80
CA LEU A 226 12.40 17.45 -6.34
C LEU A 226 11.40 17.10 -5.23
N CYS A 227 11.85 16.46 -4.15
CA CYS A 227 11.01 16.11 -3.02
C CYS A 227 10.42 17.35 -2.34
N LYS A 228 11.21 18.40 -2.08
CA LYS A 228 10.72 19.66 -1.50
C LYS A 228 9.66 20.33 -2.40
N MET A 229 9.90 20.35 -3.71
CA MET A 229 8.94 20.88 -4.68
C MET A 229 7.62 20.09 -4.65
N LYS A 230 7.69 18.76 -4.63
CA LYS A 230 6.50 17.89 -4.58
C LYS A 230 5.75 18.03 -3.26
N ILE A 231 6.44 18.15 -2.13
CA ILE A 231 5.81 18.43 -0.83
C ILE A 231 5.04 19.74 -0.88
N SER A 232 5.63 20.81 -1.41
CA SER A 232 4.93 22.10 -1.53
C SER A 232 3.68 21.98 -2.41
N GLN A 233 3.84 21.47 -3.63
CA GLN A 233 2.74 21.37 -4.60
C GLN A 233 1.59 20.50 -4.09
N VAL A 234 1.91 19.33 -3.53
CA VAL A 234 0.88 18.40 -3.03
C VAL A 234 0.34 18.84 -1.68
N GLY A 235 1.16 19.43 -0.83
CA GLY A 235 0.74 20.02 0.45
C GLY A 235 -0.31 21.10 0.24
N ASP A 236 -0.10 22.03 -0.69
CA ASP A 236 -1.08 23.08 -1.01
C ASP A 236 -2.40 22.49 -1.51
N MET A 237 -2.36 21.45 -2.35
CA MET A 237 -3.56 20.75 -2.81
C MET A 237 -4.29 20.03 -1.67
N VAL A 238 -3.57 19.34 -0.80
CA VAL A 238 -4.16 18.62 0.34
C VAL A 238 -4.74 19.60 1.36
N ASN A 239 -4.06 20.70 1.65
CA ASN A 239 -4.55 21.72 2.59
C ASN A 239 -5.79 22.45 2.05
N SER A 240 -5.87 22.68 0.74
CA SER A 240 -6.99 23.40 0.14
C SER A 240 -8.21 22.54 -0.16
N ARG A 241 -8.03 21.25 -0.50
CA ARG A 241 -9.10 20.38 -1.02
C ARG A 241 -9.23 19.03 -0.30
N GLY A 242 -8.35 18.74 0.66
CA GLY A 242 -8.22 17.41 1.25
C GLY A 242 -7.55 16.40 0.32
N VAL A 243 -7.36 15.17 0.81
CA VAL A 243 -6.90 14.06 -0.02
C VAL A 243 -8.06 13.50 -0.86
N LEU A 244 -7.77 13.07 -2.10
CA LEU A 244 -8.77 12.47 -2.99
C LEU A 244 -9.41 11.21 -2.37
N TYR A 245 -8.61 10.40 -1.69
CA TYR A 245 -9.03 9.27 -0.87
C TYR A 245 -8.00 9.04 0.23
N SER A 246 -8.47 8.55 1.38
CA SER A 246 -7.67 8.25 2.58
C SER A 246 -7.73 6.77 2.97
N ASP A 247 -8.82 6.08 2.59
CA ASP A 247 -9.15 4.72 3.01
C ASP A 247 -9.54 3.85 1.80
N PHE A 248 -9.76 2.56 2.03
CA PHE A 248 -10.10 1.62 0.96
C PHE A 248 -11.45 1.94 0.33
N GLU A 249 -12.41 2.38 1.13
CA GLU A 249 -13.79 2.65 0.75
C GLU A 249 -13.90 3.85 -0.20
N SER A 250 -13.12 4.91 0.04
CA SER A 250 -13.02 6.10 -0.82
C SER A 250 -12.14 5.88 -2.04
N ALA A 251 -11.16 4.98 -1.98
CA ALA A 251 -10.30 4.65 -3.11
C ALA A 251 -10.94 3.67 -4.11
N LEU A 252 -11.86 2.82 -3.64
CA LEU A 252 -12.49 1.75 -4.43
C LEU A 252 -13.14 2.22 -5.76
N PRO A 253 -13.91 3.33 -5.82
CA PRO A 253 -14.47 3.81 -7.10
C PRO A 253 -13.39 4.18 -8.12
N HIS A 254 -12.26 4.72 -7.65
CA HIS A 254 -11.13 5.05 -8.51
C HIS A 254 -10.42 3.79 -9.01
N TYR A 255 -10.24 2.78 -8.15
CA TYR A 255 -9.69 1.50 -8.57
C TYR A 255 -10.59 0.81 -9.62
N LYS A 256 -11.91 0.71 -9.39
CA LYS A 256 -12.83 0.05 -10.33
C LYS A 256 -12.87 0.72 -11.71
N SER A 257 -12.78 2.06 -11.75
CA SER A 257 -12.89 2.81 -13.00
C SER A 257 -11.64 2.73 -13.88
N ARG A 258 -10.44 2.70 -13.29
CA ARG A 258 -9.18 2.87 -14.04
C ARG A 258 -7.96 2.17 -13.43
N GLY A 259 -8.12 1.43 -12.34
CA GLY A 259 -7.02 0.74 -11.65
C GLY A 259 -6.81 -0.70 -12.09
N ILE A 260 -7.70 -1.29 -12.88
CA ILE A 260 -7.50 -2.65 -13.39
C ILE A 260 -6.56 -2.60 -14.59
N LEU A 261 -5.42 -3.30 -14.49
CA LEU A 261 -4.44 -3.36 -15.58
C LEU A 261 -4.98 -4.20 -16.74
N THR A 262 -4.63 -3.80 -17.97
CA THR A 262 -4.98 -4.54 -19.19
C THR A 262 -3.84 -5.46 -19.61
N GLY A 263 -4.16 -6.68 -20.03
CA GLY A 263 -3.19 -7.69 -20.45
C GLY A 263 -3.37 -9.00 -19.69
N ASP A 264 -2.73 -10.06 -20.19
CA ASP A 264 -2.78 -11.42 -19.64
C ASP A 264 -1.38 -11.96 -19.30
N ASP A 265 -0.36 -11.11 -19.32
CA ASP A 265 0.97 -11.48 -18.86
C ASP A 265 0.97 -11.79 -17.35
N LEU A 266 1.99 -12.55 -16.92
CA LEU A 266 2.07 -13.06 -15.56
C LEU A 266 2.13 -11.93 -14.53
N GLU A 267 2.87 -10.85 -14.79
CA GLU A 267 3.00 -9.73 -13.88
C GLU A 267 1.65 -9.01 -13.72
N THR A 268 0.99 -8.69 -14.83
CA THR A 268 -0.34 -8.07 -14.85
C THR A 268 -1.36 -8.93 -14.08
N THR A 269 -1.34 -10.25 -14.30
CA THR A 269 -2.25 -11.18 -13.63
C THR A 269 -2.01 -11.22 -12.12
N GLU A 270 -0.75 -11.31 -11.69
CA GLU A 270 -0.37 -11.33 -10.27
C GLU A 270 -0.72 -10.01 -9.56
N PHE A 271 -0.44 -8.87 -10.20
CA PHE A 271 -0.76 -7.56 -9.64
C PHE A 271 -2.27 -7.36 -9.49
N ASN A 272 -3.04 -7.66 -10.54
CA ASN A 272 -4.49 -7.56 -10.51
C ASN A 272 -5.10 -8.51 -9.46
N ASP A 273 -4.56 -9.73 -9.30
CA ASP A 273 -5.01 -10.66 -8.26
C ASP A 273 -4.80 -10.10 -6.84
N ILE A 274 -3.66 -9.45 -6.59
CA ILE A 274 -3.40 -8.77 -5.30
C ILE A 274 -4.38 -7.62 -5.11
N MET A 275 -4.51 -6.72 -6.09
CA MET A 275 -5.40 -5.57 -5.99
C MET A 275 -6.87 -5.98 -5.79
N ASN A 276 -7.33 -7.01 -6.50
CA ASN A 276 -8.66 -7.59 -6.32
C ASN A 276 -8.86 -8.11 -4.89
N PHE A 277 -7.86 -8.77 -4.31
CA PHE A 277 -7.91 -9.22 -2.92
C PHE A 277 -7.96 -8.06 -1.92
N LEU A 278 -7.19 -6.99 -2.14
CA LEU A 278 -7.16 -5.83 -1.25
C LEU A 278 -8.50 -5.08 -1.21
N TYR A 279 -9.20 -5.04 -2.35
CA TYR A 279 -10.51 -4.40 -2.48
C TYR A 279 -11.71 -5.32 -2.24
N MET A 280 -11.47 -6.62 -2.08
CA MET A 280 -12.51 -7.62 -1.80
C MET A 280 -13.27 -7.29 -0.51
N GLY A 281 -14.60 -7.43 -0.55
CA GLY A 281 -15.49 -7.21 0.59
C GLY A 281 -15.68 -5.75 1.03
N ARG A 282 -14.98 -4.79 0.40
CA ARG A 282 -15.10 -3.35 0.70
C ARG A 282 -16.39 -2.76 0.13
N LYS A 283 -16.98 -1.81 0.86
CA LYS A 283 -18.11 -1.01 0.37
C LYS A 283 -17.61 0.31 -0.21
N GLU A 284 -18.19 0.74 -1.32
CA GLU A 284 -17.93 2.08 -1.83
C GLU A 284 -18.47 3.09 -0.82
N LYS A 285 -17.66 4.11 -0.51
CA LYS A 285 -18.18 5.28 0.19
C LYS A 285 -19.16 5.95 -0.77
N ILE A 286 -20.47 5.82 -0.49
CA ILE A 286 -21.49 6.57 -1.22
C ILE A 286 -21.13 8.03 -1.04
N ARG A 287 -20.66 8.68 -2.11
CA ARG A 287 -20.63 10.14 -2.13
C ARG A 287 -22.07 10.57 -1.99
N GLU A 288 -22.44 11.22 -0.89
CA GLU A 288 -23.52 12.19 -0.98
C GLU A 288 -23.12 13.09 -2.15
N ILE A 289 -23.89 13.03 -3.24
CA ILE A 289 -23.58 13.74 -4.47
C ILE A 289 -23.73 15.23 -4.15
N SER A 290 -22.66 15.86 -3.66
CA SER A 290 -22.45 17.26 -3.93
C SER A 290 -22.01 17.34 -5.39
N ASN A 291 -22.80 18.07 -6.18
CA ASN A 291 -22.57 18.33 -7.59
C ASN A 291 -21.27 19.12 -7.82
N GLU A 292 -20.11 18.47 -7.72
CA GLU A 292 -18.86 19.02 -8.21
C GLU A 292 -18.18 17.98 -9.11
N SER A 293 -18.59 18.03 -10.38
CA SER A 293 -17.77 17.61 -11.50
C SER A 293 -16.42 18.31 -11.41
N ASN A 294 -15.35 17.61 -11.01
CA ASN A 294 -14.00 18.12 -11.14
C ASN A 294 -13.06 17.03 -11.67
N PRO A 295 -12.53 17.19 -12.90
CA PRO A 295 -11.61 16.22 -13.48
C PRO A 295 -10.28 16.36 -12.75
N TYR A 296 -9.91 15.35 -11.97
CA TYR A 296 -8.54 15.23 -11.48
C TYR A 296 -7.63 14.98 -12.68
N VAL A 297 -7.05 16.06 -13.23
CA VAL A 297 -5.84 15.99 -14.04
C VAL A 297 -4.76 15.42 -13.12
N ILE A 298 -4.50 14.13 -13.29
CA ILE A 298 -3.30 13.52 -12.77
C ILE A 298 -2.17 14.21 -13.54
N LEU A 299 -1.47 15.12 -12.87
CA LEU A 299 -0.18 15.61 -13.34
C LEU A 299 0.81 14.44 -13.26
N ASN A 300 0.67 13.50 -14.21
CA ASN A 300 1.76 12.70 -14.70
C ASN A 300 2.63 13.63 -15.54
N PHE A 301 3.40 14.48 -14.87
CA PHE A 301 4.60 15.00 -15.49
C PHE A 301 5.76 14.19 -14.98
N ILE A 302 6.49 13.68 -15.97
CA ILE A 302 7.66 12.80 -15.93
C ILE A 302 7.29 11.31 -15.87
N SER A 303 7.02 10.80 -17.08
CA SER A 303 7.30 9.44 -17.57
C SER A 303 8.76 9.04 -17.40
#